data_AF-A0A522BKJ9-F1
#
_entry.id   AF-A0A522BKJ9-F1
#
_cell.length_a   1.000
_cell.length_b   1.000
_cell.length_c   1.000
_cell.angle_alpha   90.00
_cell.angle_beta   90.00
_cell.angle_gamma   90.00
#
_symmetry.space_group_name_H-M   'P 1'
#
loop_
_entity.id
_entity.type
_entity.pdbx_description
1 polymer ?
#
loop_
_entity_poly.entity_id
_entity_poly.type
_entity_poly.pdbx_seq_one_letter_code
_entity_poly.pdbx_strand_id
1 'polypeptide(L)'
;MHIVKKILDEVGRKLKSKYSVYVNPDELKQLQEPLEFEEGKLCRGKFEKRQETSIDIIEKILDIHGKGDIVKFLGKLAKIEPKIQDLQPWVRDHVVHAINTFLLGVYFLETVDFPTPEQSRFDYPFMWKLCGPTHDLGYPVEIAKNIDVQFTNELNDIIRKSGAPSPQVTSDLLPTNLNMLCGGRDSNALIQQRLREWGLDIDIDDYYNWLNNQNKTDHGVISALAQLKVVDAIYCANNPNRKTEDVVSNDFNYNQTNFDLDIVSASSALFIHNIESSYAGFKQKISFELAPLAFLLFLCDTLQEWDRYAENRPVYSGEDFNLACTSNSISMYIPKDIEKKVSSMLSNRLEGLTIYINGNVVVK
;
A
#
# COMPACT_ATOMS: atom_id res chain seq x y z
N MET A 1 22.13 12.44 7.84
CA MET A 1 21.12 13.16 7.01
C MET A 1 19.89 12.29 6.98
N HIS A 2 18.74 12.83 7.38
CA HIS A 2 17.47 12.09 7.39
C HIS A 2 17.16 11.49 6.01
N ILE A 3 16.73 10.23 5.95
CA ILE A 3 16.50 9.52 4.68
C ILE A 3 15.47 10.23 3.79
N VAL A 4 14.39 10.76 4.36
CA VAL A 4 13.39 11.54 3.61
C VAL A 4 14.02 12.78 2.97
N LYS A 5 14.89 13.49 3.70
CA LYS A 5 15.61 14.65 3.16
C LYS A 5 16.50 14.23 1.99
N LYS A 6 17.27 13.14 2.16
CA LYS A 6 18.10 12.59 1.09
C LYS A 6 17.29 12.29 -0.18
N ILE A 7 16.19 11.56 -0.01
CA ILE A 7 15.28 11.22 -1.11
C ILE A 7 14.85 12.49 -1.84
N LEU A 8 14.37 13.49 -1.11
CA LEU A 8 13.85 14.73 -1.69
C LEU A 8 14.93 15.61 -2.32
N ASP A 9 16.14 15.66 -1.76
CA ASP A 9 17.26 16.38 -2.35
C ASP A 9 17.59 15.80 -3.74
N GLU A 10 17.41 14.49 -3.93
CA GLU A 10 17.68 13.78 -5.19
C GLU A 10 16.47 13.84 -6.16
N VAL A 11 15.23 13.68 -5.70
CA VAL A 11 14.03 13.60 -6.58
C VAL A 11 13.07 14.79 -6.53
N GLY A 12 13.32 15.80 -5.69
CA GLY A 12 12.39 16.92 -5.49
C GLY A 12 12.03 17.67 -6.78
N ARG A 13 12.99 17.88 -7.67
CA ARG A 13 12.72 18.46 -9.00
C ARG A 13 11.85 17.54 -9.88
N LYS A 14 12.07 16.23 -9.80
CA LYS A 14 11.35 15.22 -10.57
C LYS A 14 9.92 15.05 -10.09
N LEU A 15 9.67 15.11 -8.78
CA LEU A 15 8.32 15.13 -8.20
C LEU A 15 7.46 16.19 -8.88
N LYS A 16 7.98 17.43 -8.99
CA LYS A 16 7.26 18.50 -9.67
C LYS A 16 7.16 18.30 -11.18
N SER A 17 8.26 17.97 -11.87
CA SER A 17 8.28 18.00 -13.33
C SER A 17 7.71 16.76 -14.03
N LYS A 18 7.79 15.58 -13.38
CA LYS A 18 7.41 14.28 -13.95
C LYS A 18 6.15 13.72 -13.29
N TYR A 19 6.02 13.88 -11.98
CA TYR A 19 4.86 13.37 -11.23
C TYR A 19 3.76 14.45 -11.07
N SER A 20 4.07 15.71 -11.36
CA SER A 20 3.20 16.88 -11.12
C SER A 20 2.83 17.09 -9.66
N VAL A 21 3.66 16.57 -8.74
CA VAL A 21 3.44 16.67 -7.29
C VAL A 21 4.24 17.83 -6.73
N TYR A 22 3.57 18.80 -6.13
CA TYR A 22 4.19 19.89 -5.41
C TYR A 22 4.02 19.66 -3.90
N VAL A 23 5.15 19.50 -3.21
CA VAL A 23 5.18 19.45 -1.74
C VAL A 23 5.89 20.70 -1.24
N ASN A 24 5.21 21.46 -0.38
CA ASN A 24 5.76 22.67 0.21
C ASN A 24 6.96 22.31 1.10
N PRO A 25 8.10 23.03 1.04
CA PRO A 25 9.21 22.84 1.96
C PRO A 25 8.82 22.77 3.45
N ASP A 26 7.80 23.52 3.88
CA ASP A 26 7.30 23.49 5.26
C ASP A 26 6.49 22.21 5.58
N GLU A 27 5.76 21.66 4.60
CA GLU A 27 5.11 20.36 4.69
C GLU A 27 6.18 19.25 4.78
N LEU A 28 7.25 19.36 4.00
CA LEU A 28 8.38 18.42 3.99
C LEU A 28 9.13 18.40 5.32
N LYS A 29 9.33 19.57 5.94
CA LYS A 29 9.98 19.65 7.24
C LYS A 29 9.22 18.85 8.29
N GLN A 30 7.89 18.88 8.26
CA GLN A 30 7.07 18.11 9.20
C GLN A 30 7.18 16.60 9.02
N LEU A 31 7.38 16.12 7.78
CA LEU A 31 7.59 14.70 7.50
C LEU A 31 8.98 14.21 7.96
N GLN A 32 9.97 15.11 8.03
CA GLN A 32 11.37 14.82 8.41
C GLN A 32 11.62 14.96 9.92
N GLU A 33 10.76 15.68 10.62
CA GLU A 33 10.93 15.89 12.05
C GLU A 33 10.57 14.59 12.79
N PRO A 34 11.50 14.01 13.58
CA PRO A 34 11.20 12.85 14.40
C PRO A 34 9.97 13.14 15.27
N LEU A 35 9.16 12.12 15.53
CA LEU A 35 8.12 12.26 16.55
C LEU A 35 8.82 12.49 17.88
N GLU A 36 8.71 13.71 18.39
CA GLU A 36 9.30 14.07 19.68
C GLU A 36 8.50 13.41 20.78
N PHE A 37 9.23 12.79 21.71
CA PHE A 37 8.68 12.21 22.91
C PHE A 37 8.95 13.15 24.08
N GLU A 38 7.94 13.89 24.54
CA GLU A 38 8.04 14.63 25.79
C GLU A 38 7.79 13.63 26.93
N GLU A 39 8.77 13.46 27.83
CA GLU A 39 8.69 12.51 28.96
C GLU A 39 8.38 11.06 28.53
N GLY A 40 8.80 10.66 27.32
CA GLY A 40 8.52 9.33 26.77
C GLY A 40 7.12 9.17 26.16
N LYS A 41 6.35 10.26 26.02
CA LYS A 41 5.01 10.26 25.40
C LYS A 41 5.02 10.95 24.05
N LEU A 42 4.31 10.38 23.08
CA LEU A 42 4.12 10.95 21.74
C LEU A 42 3.55 12.38 21.82
N CYS A 43 4.17 13.32 21.11
CA CYS A 43 3.54 14.60 20.81
C CYS A 43 2.36 14.40 19.83
N ARG A 44 1.15 14.15 20.37
CA ARG A 44 -0.07 13.86 19.59
C ARG A 44 -0.39 14.93 18.55
N GLY A 45 -0.22 16.21 18.88
CA GLY A 45 -0.46 17.30 17.93
C GLY A 45 0.48 17.26 16.72
N LYS A 46 1.75 16.87 16.93
CA LYS A 46 2.73 16.70 15.84
C LYS A 46 2.35 15.50 14.96
N PHE A 47 1.91 14.40 15.58
CA PHE A 47 1.43 13.22 14.89
C PHE A 47 0.23 13.52 13.99
N GLU A 48 -0.84 14.09 14.55
CA GLU A 48 -2.06 14.43 13.82
C GLU A 48 -1.77 15.40 12.65
N LYS A 49 -0.90 16.40 12.88
CA LYS A 49 -0.49 17.35 11.83
C LYS A 49 0.27 16.69 10.68
N ARG A 50 1.10 15.67 10.95
CA ARG A 50 1.78 14.88 9.89
C ARG A 50 0.78 14.07 9.07
N GLN A 51 -0.25 13.51 9.71
CA GLN A 51 -1.32 12.79 9.00
C GLN A 51 -2.14 13.74 8.12
N GLU A 52 -2.52 14.92 8.62
CA GLU A 52 -3.22 15.95 7.84
C GLU A 52 -2.40 16.36 6.62
N THR A 53 -1.12 16.70 6.82
CA THR A 53 -0.20 17.05 5.73
C THR A 53 -0.08 15.92 4.70
N SER A 54 -0.02 14.67 5.17
CA SER A 54 0.06 13.50 4.30
C SER A 54 -1.21 13.35 3.47
N ILE A 55 -2.40 13.48 4.07
CA ILE A 55 -3.69 13.45 3.34
C ILE A 55 -3.73 14.51 2.25
N ASP A 56 -3.35 15.75 2.57
CA ASP A 56 -3.34 16.84 1.59
C ASP A 56 -2.43 16.52 0.40
N ILE A 57 -1.28 15.88 0.63
CA ILE A 57 -0.37 15.43 -0.43
C ILE A 57 -1.01 14.30 -1.25
N ILE A 58 -1.63 13.30 -0.61
CA ILE A 58 -2.33 12.21 -1.31
C ILE A 58 -3.46 12.75 -2.19
N GLU A 59 -4.25 13.69 -1.67
CA GLU A 59 -5.34 14.34 -2.41
C GLU A 59 -4.81 15.04 -3.64
N LYS A 60 -3.76 15.86 -3.50
CA LYS A 60 -3.08 16.50 -4.64
C LYS A 60 -2.60 15.47 -5.67
N ILE A 61 -1.99 14.37 -5.22
CA ILE A 61 -1.48 13.31 -6.12
C ILE A 61 -2.61 12.68 -6.95
N LEU A 62 -3.74 12.35 -6.32
CA LEU A 62 -4.85 11.66 -6.99
C LEU A 62 -5.75 12.61 -7.79
N ASP A 63 -5.92 13.85 -7.35
CA ASP A 63 -6.79 14.84 -7.99
C ASP A 63 -6.26 15.30 -9.36
N ILE A 64 -4.93 15.28 -9.56
CA ILE A 64 -4.28 15.46 -10.87
C ILE A 64 -4.79 14.44 -11.92
N HIS A 65 -5.44 13.36 -11.48
CA HIS A 65 -6.03 12.33 -12.33
C HIS A 65 -7.55 12.18 -12.16
N GLY A 66 -8.22 13.16 -11.53
CA GLY A 66 -9.67 13.15 -11.27
C GLY A 66 -10.07 12.05 -10.30
N LYS A 67 -9.18 11.67 -9.37
CA LYS A 67 -9.36 10.55 -8.42
C LYS A 67 -9.26 10.98 -6.96
N GLY A 68 -9.33 12.29 -6.69
CA GLY A 68 -9.27 12.84 -5.32
C GLY A 68 -10.29 12.23 -4.37
N ASP A 69 -11.46 11.82 -4.87
CA ASP A 69 -12.52 11.19 -4.07
C ASP A 69 -12.11 9.88 -3.37
N ILE A 70 -11.08 9.17 -3.88
CA ILE A 70 -10.52 7.99 -3.21
C ILE A 70 -9.94 8.35 -1.83
N VAL A 71 -9.42 9.58 -1.67
CA VAL A 71 -8.79 10.05 -0.42
C VAL A 71 -9.81 10.20 0.70
N LYS A 72 -11.10 10.36 0.41
CA LYS A 72 -12.14 10.47 1.45
C LYS A 72 -12.14 9.27 2.41
N PHE A 73 -11.68 8.10 1.96
CA PHE A 73 -11.51 6.92 2.82
C PHE A 73 -10.26 7.03 3.71
N LEU A 74 -9.12 7.47 3.16
CA LEU A 74 -7.88 7.72 3.93
C LEU A 74 -8.04 8.87 4.94
N GLY A 75 -8.79 9.91 4.58
CA GLY A 75 -9.17 10.99 5.49
C GLY A 75 -10.00 10.52 6.68
N LYS A 76 -10.77 9.44 6.52
CA LYS A 76 -11.44 8.78 7.66
C LYS A 76 -10.45 7.97 8.48
N LEU A 77 -9.52 7.23 7.85
CA LEU A 77 -8.46 6.48 8.54
C LEU A 77 -7.64 7.37 9.47
N ALA A 78 -7.12 8.51 8.99
CA ALA A 78 -6.35 9.43 9.84
C ALA A 78 -7.12 9.92 11.06
N LYS A 79 -8.45 10.10 10.95
CA LYS A 79 -9.29 10.55 12.07
C LYS A 79 -9.55 9.46 13.11
N ILE A 80 -9.53 8.19 12.70
CA ILE A 80 -9.80 7.05 13.58
C ILE A 80 -8.52 6.46 14.17
N GLU A 81 -7.40 6.51 13.45
CA GLU A 81 -6.15 5.84 13.82
C GLU A 81 -5.58 6.27 15.18
N PRO A 82 -5.52 7.58 15.54
CA PRO A 82 -5.12 8.00 16.89
C PRO A 82 -6.01 7.40 18.00
N LYS A 83 -7.30 7.19 17.72
CA LYS A 83 -8.25 6.60 18.69
C LYS A 83 -8.17 5.08 18.71
N ILE A 84 -7.83 4.46 17.59
CA ILE A 84 -7.59 3.02 17.53
C ILE A 84 -6.35 2.67 18.32
N GLN A 85 -5.30 3.51 18.32
CA GLN A 85 -4.12 3.28 19.15
C GLN A 85 -4.44 3.20 20.65
N ASP A 86 -5.48 3.91 21.12
CA ASP A 86 -5.97 3.77 22.51
C ASP A 86 -6.52 2.36 22.80
N LEU A 87 -7.02 1.64 21.78
CA LEU A 87 -7.57 0.27 21.89
C LEU A 87 -6.56 -0.81 21.46
N GLN A 88 -5.70 -0.49 20.50
CA GLN A 88 -4.72 -1.36 19.87
C GLN A 88 -3.37 -0.62 19.76
N PRO A 89 -2.59 -0.54 20.84
CA PRO A 89 -1.37 0.27 20.91
C PRO A 89 -0.24 -0.12 19.95
N TRP A 90 -0.37 -1.28 19.30
CA TRP A 90 0.57 -1.77 18.29
C TRP A 90 0.28 -1.26 16.87
N VAL A 91 -0.85 -0.60 16.64
CA VAL A 91 -1.23 -0.02 15.34
C VAL A 91 -0.27 1.11 15.01
N ARG A 92 0.38 1.00 13.85
CA ARG A 92 1.34 1.99 13.35
C ARG A 92 0.64 3.10 12.58
N ASP A 93 1.33 4.20 12.30
CA ASP A 93 0.86 5.24 11.37
C ASP A 93 0.84 4.72 9.93
N HIS A 94 -0.35 4.55 9.35
CA HIS A 94 -0.49 4.10 7.95
C HIS A 94 -0.52 5.27 6.97
N VAL A 95 -0.92 6.46 7.41
CA VAL A 95 -1.11 7.62 6.53
C VAL A 95 0.23 8.26 6.16
N VAL A 96 1.10 8.49 7.15
CA VAL A 96 2.47 8.98 6.90
C VAL A 96 3.31 7.89 6.24
N HIS A 97 3.10 6.63 6.60
CA HIS A 97 3.73 5.47 5.95
C HIS A 97 3.44 5.47 4.45
N ALA A 98 2.18 5.65 4.03
CA ALA A 98 1.80 5.70 2.62
C ALA A 98 2.56 6.76 1.81
N ILE A 99 2.74 7.96 2.37
CA ILE A 99 3.52 9.02 1.73
C ILE A 99 5.01 8.72 1.70
N ASN A 100 5.59 8.21 2.79
CA ASN A 100 7.01 7.86 2.81
C ASN A 100 7.31 6.70 1.84
N THR A 101 6.41 5.70 1.75
CA THR A 101 6.46 4.62 0.77
C THR A 101 6.39 5.19 -0.65
N PHE A 102 5.47 6.12 -0.93
CA PHE A 102 5.38 6.79 -2.23
C PHE A 102 6.67 7.53 -2.60
N LEU A 103 7.23 8.34 -1.68
CA LEU A 103 8.46 9.10 -1.93
C LEU A 103 9.66 8.17 -2.17
N LEU A 104 9.77 7.08 -1.41
CA LEU A 104 10.80 6.06 -1.64
C LEU A 104 10.64 5.40 -3.00
N GLY A 105 9.42 5.14 -3.45
CA GLY A 105 9.21 4.55 -4.78
C GLY A 105 9.55 5.50 -5.92
N VAL A 106 9.26 6.80 -5.76
CA VAL A 106 9.73 7.83 -6.71
C VAL A 106 11.26 7.84 -6.76
N TYR A 107 11.92 7.73 -5.61
CA TYR A 107 13.38 7.62 -5.56
C TYR A 107 13.91 6.46 -6.40
N PHE A 108 13.36 5.26 -6.24
CA PHE A 108 13.80 4.10 -7.00
C PHE A 108 13.49 4.22 -8.50
N LEU A 109 12.31 4.72 -8.87
CA LEU A 109 11.95 4.93 -10.28
C LEU A 109 12.84 5.96 -11.00
N GLU A 110 13.51 6.85 -10.27
CA GLU A 110 14.43 7.83 -10.85
C GLU A 110 15.92 7.40 -10.79
N THR A 111 16.26 6.36 -10.03
CA THR A 111 17.66 5.97 -9.77
C THR A 111 18.03 4.57 -10.24
N VAL A 112 17.04 3.70 -10.42
CA VAL A 112 17.19 2.31 -10.88
C VAL A 112 16.57 2.19 -12.28
N ASP A 113 17.19 1.40 -13.15
CA ASP A 113 16.70 1.14 -14.50
C ASP A 113 15.55 0.13 -14.43
N PHE A 114 14.34 0.62 -14.18
CA PHE A 114 13.14 -0.21 -14.20
C PHE A 114 12.85 -0.71 -15.63
N PRO A 115 12.43 -1.99 -15.79
CA PRO A 115 12.04 -2.55 -17.08
C PRO A 115 10.97 -1.69 -17.74
N THR A 116 11.08 -1.47 -19.05
CA THR A 116 10.04 -0.73 -19.77
C THR A 116 8.75 -1.55 -19.76
N PRO A 117 7.62 -1.00 -19.32
CA PRO A 117 6.36 -1.74 -19.35
C PRO A 117 5.93 -1.97 -20.81
N GLU A 118 6.14 -3.19 -21.32
CA GLU A 118 5.94 -3.55 -22.74
C GLU A 118 4.49 -3.36 -23.24
N GLN A 119 3.55 -3.22 -22.30
CA GLN A 119 2.11 -3.19 -22.58
C GLN A 119 1.40 -2.09 -21.79
N SER A 120 2.07 -1.05 -21.31
CA SER A 120 1.37 0.06 -20.64
C SER A 120 1.08 1.20 -21.62
N ARG A 121 0.01 1.96 -21.36
CA ARG A 121 -0.22 3.20 -22.11
C ARG A 121 0.40 4.41 -21.40
N PHE A 122 0.52 4.33 -20.08
CA PHE A 122 1.24 5.29 -19.25
C PHE A 122 2.50 4.67 -18.65
N ASP A 123 3.41 5.51 -18.15
CA ASP A 123 4.62 5.05 -17.49
C ASP A 123 4.37 4.76 -15.99
N TYR A 124 5.39 4.22 -15.31
CA TYR A 124 5.33 3.97 -13.86
C TYR A 124 4.88 5.18 -13.03
N PRO A 125 5.27 6.44 -13.32
CA PRO A 125 4.75 7.60 -12.62
C PRO A 125 3.23 7.66 -12.46
N PHE A 126 2.47 7.32 -13.51
CA PHE A 126 1.02 7.28 -13.38
C PHE A 126 0.56 6.16 -12.47
N MET A 127 1.01 4.92 -12.73
CA MET A 127 0.63 3.75 -11.94
C MET A 127 1.04 3.88 -10.48
N TRP A 128 2.22 4.43 -10.21
CA TRP A 128 2.75 4.65 -8.87
C TRP A 128 1.97 5.68 -8.07
N LYS A 129 1.44 6.72 -8.72
CA LYS A 129 0.53 7.68 -8.07
C LYS A 129 -0.78 7.06 -7.62
N LEU A 130 -1.24 5.99 -8.27
CA LEU A 130 -2.39 5.20 -7.80
C LEU A 130 -1.95 4.20 -6.72
N CYS A 131 -0.84 3.52 -6.95
CA CYS A 131 -0.37 2.41 -6.12
C CYS A 131 0.18 2.88 -4.76
N GLY A 132 1.23 3.70 -4.76
CA GLY A 132 1.97 4.08 -3.55
C GLY A 132 1.11 4.73 -2.47
N PRO A 133 0.32 5.78 -2.76
CA PRO A 133 -0.47 6.46 -1.73
C PRO A 133 -1.69 5.70 -1.23
N THR A 134 -2.11 4.61 -1.89
CA THR A 134 -3.38 3.93 -1.57
C THR A 134 -3.24 2.45 -1.26
N HIS A 135 -2.03 1.92 -1.10
CA HIS A 135 -1.82 0.50 -0.82
C HIS A 135 -2.47 0.04 0.50
N ASP A 136 -2.55 0.92 1.50
CA ASP A 136 -3.20 0.67 2.80
C ASP A 136 -4.65 1.17 2.89
N LEU A 137 -5.30 1.49 1.76
CA LEU A 137 -6.69 1.98 1.73
C LEU A 137 -7.69 1.06 2.45
N GLY A 138 -7.45 -0.25 2.43
CA GLY A 138 -8.27 -1.29 3.04
C GLY A 138 -8.03 -1.51 4.53
N TYR A 139 -7.01 -0.89 5.12
CA TYR A 139 -6.62 -1.11 6.51
C TYR A 139 -7.74 -0.85 7.54
N PRO A 140 -8.62 0.18 7.39
CA PRO A 140 -9.77 0.35 8.28
C PRO A 140 -10.68 -0.88 8.38
N VAL A 141 -10.86 -1.61 7.28
CA VAL A 141 -11.71 -2.82 7.25
C VAL A 141 -11.03 -3.98 7.97
N GLU A 142 -9.70 -4.11 7.83
CA GLU A 142 -8.91 -5.09 8.57
C GLU A 142 -8.96 -4.83 10.09
N ILE A 143 -8.78 -3.58 10.52
CA ILE A 143 -8.91 -3.20 11.95
C ILE A 143 -10.32 -3.54 12.47
N ALA A 144 -11.37 -3.17 11.73
CA ALA A 144 -12.74 -3.45 12.13
C ALA A 144 -12.97 -4.96 12.32
N LYS A 145 -12.45 -5.79 11.42
CA LYS A 145 -12.50 -7.25 11.55
C LYS A 145 -11.71 -7.73 12.78
N ASN A 146 -10.52 -7.20 13.03
CA ASN A 146 -9.70 -7.61 14.18
C ASN A 146 -10.40 -7.31 15.51
N ILE A 147 -11.07 -6.17 15.64
CA ILE A 147 -11.86 -5.80 16.83
C ILE A 147 -13.05 -6.76 17.01
N ASP A 148 -13.77 -7.04 15.92
CA ASP A 148 -14.93 -7.93 15.91
C ASP A 148 -14.60 -9.38 16.29
N VAL A 149 -13.48 -9.90 15.78
CA VAL A 149 -12.99 -11.23 16.11
C VAL A 149 -12.67 -11.34 17.60
N GLN A 150 -12.00 -10.34 18.18
CA GLN A 150 -11.69 -10.31 19.61
C GLN A 150 -12.97 -10.33 20.45
N PHE A 151 -13.91 -9.43 20.17
CA PHE A 151 -15.19 -9.35 20.87
C PHE A 151 -16.00 -10.65 20.77
N THR A 152 -16.11 -11.21 19.55
CA THR A 152 -16.87 -12.45 19.31
C THR A 152 -16.26 -13.64 20.06
N ASN A 153 -14.92 -13.73 20.10
CA ASN A 153 -14.23 -14.78 20.83
C ASN A 153 -14.47 -14.68 22.34
N GLU A 154 -14.37 -13.47 22.91
CA GLU A 154 -14.61 -13.23 24.34
C GLU A 154 -16.05 -13.59 24.74
N LEU A 155 -17.05 -13.16 23.96
CA LEU A 155 -18.45 -13.52 24.21
C LEU A 155 -18.68 -15.02 24.14
N ASN A 156 -18.15 -15.68 23.12
CA ASN A 156 -18.31 -17.12 22.94
C ASN A 156 -17.58 -17.92 24.03
N ASP A 157 -16.46 -17.41 24.56
CA ASP A 157 -15.81 -17.98 25.74
C ASP A 157 -16.69 -17.90 26.99
N ILE A 158 -17.36 -16.77 27.21
CA ILE A 158 -18.30 -16.61 28.34
C ILE A 158 -19.48 -17.58 28.18
N ILE A 159 -20.07 -17.67 26.99
CA ILE A 159 -21.18 -18.59 26.69
C ILE A 159 -20.75 -20.03 26.98
N ARG A 160 -19.59 -20.47 26.46
CA ARG A 160 -19.05 -21.82 26.71
C ARG A 160 -18.85 -22.09 28.20
N LYS A 161 -18.23 -21.16 28.92
CA LYS A 161 -17.95 -21.30 30.36
C LYS A 161 -19.23 -21.33 31.21
N SER A 162 -20.31 -20.71 30.75
CA SER A 162 -21.59 -20.70 31.47
C SER A 162 -22.31 -22.05 31.46
N GLY A 163 -21.98 -22.95 30.52
CA GLY A 163 -22.70 -24.21 30.32
C GLY A 163 -24.13 -24.04 29.79
N ALA A 164 -24.57 -22.82 29.50
CA ALA A 164 -25.88 -22.55 28.93
C ALA A 164 -25.93 -23.04 27.46
N PRO A 165 -27.07 -23.59 26.99
CA PRO A 165 -27.26 -24.00 25.60
C PRO A 165 -27.50 -22.80 24.67
N SER A 166 -26.90 -21.64 24.97
CA SER A 166 -27.04 -20.44 24.15
C SER A 166 -26.28 -20.63 22.82
N PRO A 167 -26.87 -20.25 21.67
CA PRO A 167 -26.14 -20.20 20.41
C PRO A 167 -24.88 -19.33 20.51
N GLN A 168 -23.85 -19.70 19.76
CA GLN A 168 -22.65 -18.88 19.63
C GLN A 168 -22.93 -17.66 18.74
N VAL A 169 -22.27 -16.55 19.06
CA VAL A 169 -22.31 -15.31 18.28
C VAL A 169 -21.44 -15.48 17.04
N THR A 170 -21.94 -15.01 15.89
CA THR A 170 -21.25 -14.96 14.61
C THR A 170 -21.35 -13.54 14.03
N SER A 171 -20.33 -13.08 13.30
CA SER A 171 -20.30 -11.76 12.70
C SER A 171 -19.66 -11.79 11.32
N ASP A 172 -20.30 -11.09 10.36
CA ASP A 172 -19.83 -10.88 9.00
C ASP A 172 -19.69 -9.39 8.73
N LEU A 173 -18.45 -8.88 8.80
CA LEU A 173 -18.11 -7.47 8.57
C LEU A 173 -17.56 -7.17 7.17
N LEU A 174 -17.48 -8.18 6.29
CA LEU A 174 -16.89 -7.99 4.97
C LEU A 174 -17.88 -7.28 4.02
N PRO A 175 -17.45 -6.20 3.33
CA PRO A 175 -18.31 -5.56 2.35
C PRO A 175 -18.59 -6.49 1.17
N THR A 176 -19.87 -6.74 0.89
CA THR A 176 -20.30 -7.56 -0.25
C THR A 176 -20.15 -6.79 -1.57
N ASN A 177 -19.93 -7.50 -2.68
CA ASN A 177 -19.88 -6.95 -4.05
C ASN A 177 -18.75 -5.93 -4.31
N LEU A 178 -17.68 -5.94 -3.51
CA LEU A 178 -16.48 -5.15 -3.83
C LEU A 178 -15.88 -5.54 -5.17
N ASN A 179 -15.99 -6.82 -5.55
CA ASN A 179 -15.45 -7.33 -6.80
C ASN A 179 -16.34 -7.04 -8.04
N MET A 180 -17.62 -6.76 -7.84
CA MET A 180 -18.58 -6.59 -8.94
C MET A 180 -18.43 -5.21 -9.58
N LEU A 181 -17.87 -5.12 -10.78
CA LEU A 181 -17.71 -3.88 -11.53
C LEU A 181 -18.94 -3.57 -12.41
N CYS A 182 -19.00 -2.37 -12.98
CA CYS A 182 -20.03 -1.96 -13.91
C CYS A 182 -20.08 -2.91 -15.13
N GLY A 183 -21.30 -3.16 -15.62
CA GLY A 183 -21.54 -4.11 -16.71
C GLY A 183 -21.40 -5.58 -16.30
N GLY A 184 -21.35 -5.88 -15.00
CA GLY A 184 -21.27 -7.26 -14.48
C GLY A 184 -19.87 -7.88 -14.58
N ARG A 185 -18.84 -7.08 -14.84
CA ARG A 185 -17.44 -7.55 -14.87
C ARG A 185 -16.98 -7.85 -13.44
N ASP A 186 -16.04 -8.78 -13.31
CA ASP A 186 -15.47 -9.17 -12.02
C ASP A 186 -14.02 -8.67 -11.92
N SER A 187 -13.72 -7.86 -10.90
CA SER A 187 -12.36 -7.40 -10.64
C SER A 187 -11.40 -8.55 -10.32
N ASN A 188 -11.87 -9.62 -9.68
CA ASN A 188 -11.03 -10.78 -9.38
C ASN A 188 -10.53 -11.41 -10.67
N ALA A 189 -11.40 -11.52 -11.69
CA ALA A 189 -10.99 -12.05 -12.99
C ALA A 189 -9.92 -11.17 -13.66
N LEU A 190 -10.06 -9.85 -13.60
CA LEU A 190 -9.08 -8.90 -14.15
C LEU A 190 -7.73 -8.99 -13.41
N ILE A 191 -7.76 -9.02 -12.08
CA ILE A 191 -6.54 -9.16 -11.26
C ILE A 191 -5.91 -10.53 -11.51
N GLN A 192 -6.68 -11.62 -11.49
CA GLN A 192 -6.20 -12.98 -11.74
C GLN A 192 -5.48 -13.08 -13.09
N GLN A 193 -6.03 -12.46 -14.14
CA GLN A 193 -5.38 -12.40 -15.44
C GLN A 193 -4.05 -11.66 -15.37
N ARG A 194 -4.02 -10.47 -14.75
CA ARG A 194 -2.80 -9.68 -14.60
C ARG A 194 -1.71 -10.43 -13.82
N LEU A 195 -2.09 -11.14 -12.77
CA LEU A 195 -1.14 -11.95 -11.98
C LEU A 195 -0.56 -13.10 -12.81
N ARG A 196 -1.35 -13.73 -13.68
CA ARG A 196 -0.83 -14.76 -14.63
C ARG A 196 0.13 -14.17 -15.65
N GLU A 197 -0.15 -12.97 -16.17
CA GLU A 197 0.76 -12.25 -17.08
C GLU A 197 2.11 -11.96 -16.40
N TRP A 198 2.10 -11.71 -15.08
CA TRP A 198 3.28 -11.54 -14.25
C TRP A 198 3.98 -12.85 -13.84
N GLY A 199 3.47 -14.00 -14.29
CA GLY A 199 4.01 -15.31 -13.92
C GLY A 199 3.72 -15.71 -12.47
N LEU A 200 2.76 -15.06 -11.82
CA LEU A 200 2.35 -15.36 -10.45
C LEU A 200 1.13 -16.29 -10.48
N ASP A 201 1.35 -17.56 -10.16
CA ASP A 201 0.33 -18.61 -10.18
C ASP A 201 -0.42 -18.71 -8.84
N ILE A 202 -0.92 -17.57 -8.37
CA ILE A 202 -1.86 -17.52 -7.25
C ILE A 202 -3.28 -17.68 -7.77
N ASP A 203 -4.05 -18.54 -7.11
CA ASP A 203 -5.50 -18.63 -7.30
C ASP A 203 -6.20 -17.73 -6.27
N ILE A 204 -6.94 -16.73 -6.76
CA ILE A 204 -7.63 -15.74 -5.91
C ILE A 204 -8.77 -16.39 -5.10
N ASP A 205 -9.50 -17.34 -5.68
CA ASP A 205 -10.61 -18.00 -4.99
C ASP A 205 -10.07 -18.92 -3.88
N ASP A 206 -8.97 -19.64 -4.13
CA ASP A 206 -8.24 -20.38 -3.09
C ASP A 206 -7.76 -19.43 -1.97
N TYR A 207 -7.23 -18.25 -2.32
CA TYR A 207 -6.77 -17.29 -1.32
C TYR A 207 -7.91 -16.74 -0.46
N TYR A 208 -9.07 -16.46 -1.05
CA TYR A 208 -10.25 -16.04 -0.29
C TYR A 208 -10.79 -17.15 0.62
N ASN A 209 -10.83 -18.38 0.14
CA ASN A 209 -11.20 -19.53 0.97
C ASN A 209 -10.22 -19.68 2.14
N TRP A 210 -8.93 -19.51 1.89
CA TRP A 210 -7.91 -19.53 2.93
C TRP A 210 -8.12 -18.41 3.96
N LEU A 211 -8.30 -17.15 3.54
CA LEU A 211 -8.59 -16.03 4.44
C LEU A 211 -9.84 -16.26 5.28
N ASN A 212 -10.93 -16.74 4.66
CA ASN A 212 -12.18 -17.04 5.34
C ASN A 212 -12.00 -18.15 6.38
N ASN A 213 -11.27 -19.22 6.05
CA ASN A 213 -10.95 -20.30 6.97
C ASN A 213 -10.08 -19.84 8.16
N GLN A 214 -9.27 -18.79 7.97
CA GLN A 214 -8.50 -18.15 9.04
C GLN A 214 -9.31 -17.08 9.79
N ASN A 215 -10.54 -16.77 9.36
CA ASN A 215 -11.34 -15.65 9.83
C ASN A 215 -10.60 -14.30 9.75
N LYS A 216 -9.84 -14.11 8.67
CA LYS A 216 -8.97 -12.94 8.43
C LYS A 216 -9.49 -12.07 7.30
N THR A 217 -9.09 -10.81 7.34
CA THR A 217 -9.21 -9.85 6.25
C THR A 217 -7.81 -9.40 5.86
N ASP A 218 -7.56 -9.26 4.56
CA ASP A 218 -6.29 -8.73 4.02
C ASP A 218 -6.52 -7.31 3.48
N HIS A 219 -5.86 -6.31 4.06
CA HIS A 219 -6.02 -4.93 3.61
C HIS A 219 -5.56 -4.71 2.16
N GLY A 220 -4.57 -5.43 1.65
CA GLY A 220 -4.12 -5.33 0.26
C GLY A 220 -5.19 -5.76 -0.73
N VAL A 221 -5.89 -6.85 -0.43
CA VAL A 221 -7.08 -7.29 -1.18
C VAL A 221 -8.15 -6.20 -1.15
N ILE A 222 -8.52 -5.70 0.04
CA ILE A 222 -9.58 -4.70 0.18
C ILE A 222 -9.19 -3.39 -0.54
N SER A 223 -7.93 -2.94 -0.43
CA SER A 223 -7.40 -1.77 -1.13
C SER A 223 -7.54 -1.91 -2.64
N ALA A 224 -7.11 -3.06 -3.19
CA ALA A 224 -7.19 -3.35 -4.61
C ALA A 224 -8.64 -3.30 -5.13
N LEU A 225 -9.55 -4.01 -4.46
CA LEU A 225 -10.94 -4.08 -4.89
C LEU A 225 -11.65 -2.73 -4.74
N ALA A 226 -11.43 -2.01 -3.64
CA ALA A 226 -12.03 -0.69 -3.41
C ALA A 226 -11.54 0.34 -4.44
N GLN A 227 -10.23 0.38 -4.70
CA GLN A 227 -9.66 1.27 -5.72
C GLN A 227 -10.25 0.96 -7.09
N LEU A 228 -10.22 -0.31 -7.51
CA LEU A 228 -10.68 -0.70 -8.84
C LEU A 228 -12.19 -0.46 -9.01
N LYS A 229 -13.00 -0.71 -7.98
CA LYS A 229 -14.44 -0.44 -7.96
C LYS A 229 -14.76 1.05 -8.15
N VAL A 230 -14.08 1.93 -7.41
CA VAL A 230 -14.31 3.39 -7.51
C VAL A 230 -13.85 3.90 -8.87
N VAL A 231 -12.66 3.52 -9.31
CA VAL A 231 -12.12 3.96 -10.61
C VAL A 231 -12.99 3.42 -11.75
N ASP A 232 -13.48 2.19 -11.65
CA ASP A 232 -14.41 1.60 -12.62
C ASP A 232 -15.72 2.39 -12.75
N ALA A 233 -16.30 2.81 -11.63
CA ALA A 233 -17.51 3.63 -11.64
C ALA A 233 -17.27 4.98 -12.36
N ILE A 234 -16.12 5.62 -12.12
CA ILE A 234 -15.72 6.86 -12.81
C ILE A 234 -15.55 6.61 -14.32
N TYR A 235 -14.89 5.52 -14.71
CA TYR A 235 -14.75 5.13 -16.11
C TYR A 235 -16.09 4.82 -16.76
N CYS A 236 -17.00 4.14 -16.07
CA CYS A 236 -18.34 3.84 -16.59
C CYS A 236 -19.16 5.11 -16.81
N ALA A 237 -19.03 6.10 -15.93
CA ALA A 237 -19.74 7.38 -16.06
C ALA A 237 -19.27 8.19 -17.28
N ASN A 238 -17.97 8.11 -17.63
CA ASN A 238 -17.37 8.93 -18.70
C ASN A 238 -17.15 8.17 -20.02
N ASN A 239 -17.03 6.85 -19.98
CA ASN A 239 -16.89 5.93 -21.11
C ASN A 239 -17.81 4.71 -20.93
N PRO A 240 -19.15 4.90 -20.97
CA PRO A 240 -20.12 3.84 -20.70
C PRO A 240 -20.03 2.68 -21.69
N ASN A 241 -19.55 2.94 -22.91
CA ASN A 241 -19.38 1.93 -23.96
C ASN A 241 -18.00 1.26 -23.94
N ARG A 242 -17.15 1.57 -22.94
CA ARG A 242 -15.83 0.95 -22.74
C ARG A 242 -14.94 0.97 -23.98
N LYS A 243 -14.98 2.10 -24.71
CA LYS A 243 -14.21 2.26 -25.93
C LYS A 243 -12.70 2.25 -25.66
N THR A 244 -11.94 1.65 -26.57
CA THR A 244 -10.47 1.59 -26.57
C THR A 244 -9.82 2.77 -27.30
N GLU A 245 -10.62 3.69 -27.84
CA GLU A 245 -10.16 4.99 -28.35
C GLU A 245 -10.12 6.03 -27.22
N ASP A 246 -9.48 7.17 -27.47
CA ASP A 246 -9.42 8.26 -26.50
C ASP A 246 -10.81 8.86 -26.27
N VAL A 247 -11.26 8.80 -25.02
CA VAL A 247 -12.53 9.37 -24.56
C VAL A 247 -12.20 10.41 -23.50
N VAL A 248 -12.16 11.68 -23.91
CA VAL A 248 -11.78 12.79 -23.02
C VAL A 248 -13.02 13.41 -22.40
N SER A 249 -13.01 13.56 -21.07
CA SER A 249 -14.04 14.27 -20.30
C SER A 249 -13.39 14.94 -19.09
N ASN A 250 -13.72 16.21 -18.83
CA ASN A 250 -13.10 17.02 -17.77
C ASN A 250 -11.56 16.95 -17.78
N ASP A 251 -10.95 17.10 -18.96
CA ASP A 251 -9.49 17.03 -19.18
C ASP A 251 -8.82 15.67 -18.88
N PHE A 252 -9.60 14.64 -18.56
CA PHE A 252 -9.11 13.28 -18.31
C PHE A 252 -9.49 12.33 -19.44
N ASN A 253 -8.60 11.38 -19.74
CA ASN A 253 -8.82 10.36 -20.74
C ASN A 253 -9.26 9.03 -20.12
N TYR A 254 -10.44 8.55 -20.51
CA TYR A 254 -11.09 7.35 -20.02
C TYR A 254 -11.05 6.18 -21.01
N ASN A 255 -10.03 6.14 -21.86
CA ASN A 255 -9.78 5.02 -22.76
C ASN A 255 -9.69 3.70 -21.98
N GLN A 256 -10.48 2.70 -22.38
CA GLN A 256 -10.57 1.41 -21.69
C GLN A 256 -9.22 0.67 -21.62
N THR A 257 -8.35 0.86 -22.61
CA THR A 257 -7.00 0.30 -22.62
C THR A 257 -6.18 0.81 -21.43
N ASN A 258 -6.34 2.07 -21.02
CA ASN A 258 -5.67 2.62 -19.83
C ASN A 258 -6.15 1.92 -18.55
N PHE A 259 -7.45 1.60 -18.52
CA PHE A 259 -8.04 0.88 -17.40
C PHE A 259 -7.46 -0.54 -17.31
N ASP A 260 -7.51 -1.29 -18.41
CA ASP A 260 -7.12 -2.69 -18.45
C ASP A 260 -5.60 -2.89 -18.25
N LEU A 261 -4.79 -1.93 -18.70
CA LEU A 261 -3.34 -2.00 -18.62
C LEU A 261 -2.79 -1.33 -17.36
N ASP A 262 -3.05 -0.04 -17.16
CA ASP A 262 -2.36 0.73 -16.12
C ASP A 262 -3.07 0.63 -14.76
N ILE A 263 -4.40 0.77 -14.74
CA ILE A 263 -5.18 0.77 -13.48
C ILE A 263 -5.27 -0.65 -12.90
N VAL A 264 -5.58 -1.65 -13.73
CA VAL A 264 -5.60 -3.05 -13.27
C VAL A 264 -4.21 -3.48 -12.80
N SER A 265 -3.12 -3.03 -13.42
CA SER A 265 -1.75 -3.29 -12.91
C SER A 265 -1.52 -2.68 -11.54
N ALA A 266 -1.91 -1.41 -11.33
CA ALA A 266 -1.79 -0.77 -10.02
C ALA A 266 -2.60 -1.51 -8.94
N SER A 267 -3.86 -1.84 -9.23
CA SER A 267 -4.71 -2.60 -8.29
C SER A 267 -4.19 -4.03 -8.06
N SER A 268 -3.60 -4.68 -9.06
CA SER A 268 -3.01 -6.02 -8.89
C SER A 268 -1.75 -6.01 -8.03
N ALA A 269 -0.94 -4.94 -8.13
CA ALA A 269 0.18 -4.73 -7.21
C ALA A 269 -0.33 -4.55 -5.77
N LEU A 270 -1.40 -3.78 -5.56
CA LEU A 270 -2.04 -3.66 -4.23
C LEU A 270 -2.54 -5.01 -3.72
N PHE A 271 -3.12 -5.84 -4.59
CA PHE A 271 -3.70 -7.11 -4.16
C PHE A 271 -2.64 -8.02 -3.53
N ILE A 272 -1.46 -8.13 -4.14
CA ILE A 272 -0.45 -9.10 -3.72
C ILE A 272 0.53 -8.59 -2.66
N HIS A 273 0.57 -7.28 -2.37
CA HIS A 273 1.64 -6.71 -1.53
C HIS A 273 1.60 -7.22 -0.08
N ASN A 274 0.41 -7.52 0.43
CA ASN A 274 0.22 -7.95 1.81
C ASN A 274 -0.08 -9.46 1.96
N ILE A 275 0.05 -10.26 0.88
CA ILE A 275 -0.26 -11.69 0.97
C ILE A 275 0.68 -12.39 1.95
N GLU A 276 0.07 -13.03 2.95
CA GLU A 276 0.80 -13.65 4.05
C GLU A 276 1.78 -14.74 3.56
N SER A 277 2.97 -14.74 4.12
CA SER A 277 4.00 -15.76 3.85
C SER A 277 3.60 -17.18 4.27
N SER A 278 2.59 -17.30 5.13
CA SER A 278 2.01 -18.57 5.57
C SER A 278 1.06 -19.19 4.53
N TYR A 279 0.57 -18.42 3.56
CA TYR A 279 -0.31 -18.92 2.51
C TYR A 279 0.50 -19.72 1.48
N ALA A 280 0.32 -21.04 1.50
CA ALA A 280 1.07 -21.97 0.66
C ALA A 280 0.77 -21.84 -0.85
N GLY A 281 -0.34 -21.19 -1.22
CA GLY A 281 -0.71 -20.94 -2.61
C GLY A 281 0.11 -19.86 -3.31
N PHE A 282 0.89 -19.05 -2.56
CA PHE A 282 1.76 -18.04 -3.15
C PHE A 282 3.25 -18.36 -2.95
N LYS A 283 3.80 -19.17 -3.87
CA LYS A 283 5.18 -19.69 -3.79
C LYS A 283 6.17 -18.93 -4.66
N GLN A 284 5.69 -18.30 -5.72
CA GLN A 284 6.51 -17.56 -6.66
C GLN A 284 7.00 -16.27 -6.02
N LYS A 285 8.19 -15.84 -6.41
CA LYS A 285 8.70 -14.53 -6.07
C LYS A 285 8.17 -13.51 -7.07
N ILE A 286 8.00 -12.29 -6.61
CA ILE A 286 7.68 -11.14 -7.43
C ILE A 286 8.97 -10.77 -8.17
N SER A 287 8.96 -10.99 -9.49
CA SER A 287 10.09 -10.71 -10.36
C SER A 287 10.14 -9.21 -10.71
N PHE A 288 11.34 -8.63 -10.62
CA PHE A 288 11.61 -7.26 -11.07
C PHE A 288 11.27 -7.07 -12.55
N GLU A 289 11.56 -8.07 -13.39
CA GLU A 289 11.34 -8.02 -14.84
C GLU A 289 9.87 -8.18 -15.23
N LEU A 290 9.15 -9.12 -14.60
CA LEU A 290 7.79 -9.47 -14.98
C LEU A 290 6.72 -8.66 -14.23
N ALA A 291 6.98 -8.29 -12.98
CA ALA A 291 6.04 -7.60 -12.09
C ALA A 291 6.67 -6.34 -11.44
N PRO A 292 7.31 -5.44 -12.20
CA PRO A 292 8.11 -4.32 -11.67
C PRO A 292 7.35 -3.39 -10.71
N LEU A 293 6.07 -3.13 -10.99
CA LEU A 293 5.26 -2.28 -10.11
C LEU A 293 4.96 -2.93 -8.76
N ALA A 294 4.63 -4.24 -8.76
CA ALA A 294 4.40 -4.98 -7.52
C ALA A 294 5.70 -5.21 -6.75
N PHE A 295 6.81 -5.43 -7.47
CA PHE A 295 8.15 -5.47 -6.89
C PHE A 295 8.45 -4.18 -6.14
N LEU A 296 8.22 -3.03 -6.80
CA LEU A 296 8.43 -1.71 -6.23
C LEU A 296 7.58 -1.49 -4.98
N LEU A 297 6.28 -1.81 -5.03
CA LEU A 297 5.41 -1.63 -3.89
C LEU A 297 5.87 -2.46 -2.69
N PHE A 298 6.08 -3.76 -2.89
CA PHE A 298 6.51 -4.66 -1.81
C PHE A 298 7.85 -4.23 -1.22
N LEU A 299 8.79 -3.82 -2.09
CA LEU A 299 10.08 -3.30 -1.67
C LEU A 299 9.94 -2.04 -0.80
N CYS A 300 9.19 -1.05 -1.28
CA CYS A 300 9.05 0.23 -0.58
C CYS A 300 8.32 0.07 0.76
N ASP A 301 7.21 -0.67 0.79
CA ASP A 301 6.46 -0.95 2.02
C ASP A 301 7.35 -1.68 3.05
N THR A 302 8.08 -2.71 2.63
CA THR A 302 8.98 -3.46 3.51
C THR A 302 10.14 -2.61 4.05
N LEU A 303 10.67 -1.68 3.26
CA LEU A 303 11.83 -0.85 3.65
C LEU A 303 11.43 0.39 4.46
N GLN A 304 10.20 0.89 4.31
CA GLN A 304 9.71 2.06 5.02
C GLN A 304 9.39 1.69 6.48
N GLU A 305 10.43 1.61 7.33
CA GLU A 305 10.29 1.36 8.77
C GLU A 305 10.63 2.57 9.65
N TRP A 306 11.15 3.66 9.08
CA TRP A 306 11.45 4.88 9.81
C TRP A 306 10.17 5.67 10.16
N ASP A 307 10.21 6.36 11.30
CA ASP A 307 9.18 7.24 11.82
C ASP A 307 7.78 6.63 11.98
N ARG A 308 7.67 5.28 11.99
CA ARG A 308 6.42 4.55 12.22
C ARG A 308 6.14 4.42 13.71
N TYR A 309 5.37 5.37 14.26
CA TYR A 309 5.00 5.31 15.67
C TYR A 309 4.00 4.19 15.99
N ALA A 310 4.28 3.47 17.06
CA ALA A 310 3.31 2.68 17.83
C ALA A 310 3.81 2.61 19.29
N GLU A 311 2.90 2.70 20.27
CA GLU A 311 3.24 2.86 21.70
C GLU A 311 4.15 1.73 22.22
N ASN A 312 3.96 0.51 21.72
CA ASN A 312 4.69 -0.69 22.15
C ASN A 312 5.69 -1.21 21.11
N ARG A 313 6.16 -0.36 20.20
CA ARG A 313 7.18 -0.75 19.20
C ARG A 313 8.33 0.25 19.16
N PRO A 314 9.56 -0.20 18.87
CA PRO A 314 10.65 0.71 18.56
C PRO A 314 10.27 1.63 17.40
N VAL A 315 10.55 2.92 17.57
CA VAL A 315 10.45 3.92 16.52
C VAL A 315 11.88 4.27 16.10
N TYR A 316 12.18 4.06 14.83
CA TYR A 316 13.49 4.36 14.26
C TYR A 316 13.44 5.74 13.61
N SER A 317 14.47 6.55 13.84
CA SER A 317 14.61 7.83 13.15
C SER A 317 14.98 7.57 11.69
N GLY A 318 14.54 8.42 10.77
CA GLY A 318 15.06 8.38 9.39
C GLY A 318 16.57 8.66 9.30
N GLU A 319 17.22 9.11 10.37
CA GLU A 319 18.69 9.21 10.47
C GLU A 319 19.39 7.86 10.66
N ASP A 320 18.66 6.84 11.14
CA ASP A 320 19.19 5.48 11.34
C ASP A 320 19.30 4.69 10.02
N PHE A 321 18.84 5.28 8.92
CA PHE A 321 18.78 4.68 7.60
C PHE A 321 19.67 5.42 6.60
N ASN A 322 20.24 4.68 5.67
CA ASN A 322 20.90 5.26 4.51
C ASN A 322 20.64 4.40 3.27
N LEU A 323 20.64 5.02 2.10
CA LEU A 323 20.29 4.39 0.84
C LEU A 323 21.30 4.79 -0.23
N ALA A 324 21.69 3.87 -1.09
CA ALA A 324 22.48 4.15 -2.27
C ALA A 324 22.01 3.25 -3.40
N CYS A 325 21.80 3.81 -4.59
CA CYS A 325 21.35 3.08 -5.76
C CYS A 325 22.34 3.22 -6.91
N THR A 326 22.35 2.19 -7.74
CA THR A 326 22.91 2.19 -9.09
C THR A 326 21.78 1.79 -10.04
N SER A 327 22.01 1.85 -11.35
CA SER A 327 21.02 1.39 -12.33
C SER A 327 20.51 -0.03 -12.08
N ASN A 328 21.35 -0.92 -11.55
CA ASN A 328 21.04 -2.35 -11.44
C ASN A 328 21.08 -2.89 -10.00
N SER A 329 21.17 -2.01 -9.00
CA SER A 329 21.18 -2.47 -7.60
C SER A 329 20.77 -1.40 -6.60
N ILE A 330 20.21 -1.87 -5.49
CA ILE A 330 19.81 -1.05 -4.35
C ILE A 330 20.62 -1.50 -3.14
N SER A 331 21.24 -0.56 -2.43
CA SER A 331 21.96 -0.81 -1.18
C SER A 331 21.37 0.02 -0.06
N MET A 332 20.90 -0.64 1.00
CA MET A 332 20.32 0.04 2.15
C MET A 332 21.06 -0.33 3.43
N TYR A 333 21.33 0.68 4.24
CA TYR A 333 21.76 0.52 5.62
C TYR A 333 20.53 0.73 6.52
N ILE A 334 20.26 -0.23 7.40
CA ILE A 334 19.12 -0.22 8.32
C ILE A 334 19.55 -0.67 9.73
N PRO A 335 18.77 -0.35 10.79
CA PRO A 335 19.02 -0.82 12.15
C PRO A 335 19.17 -2.35 12.24
N LYS A 336 20.18 -2.81 13.00
CA LYS A 336 20.57 -4.23 13.07
C LYS A 336 19.47 -5.14 13.62
N ASP A 337 18.62 -4.62 14.48
CA ASP A 337 17.52 -5.33 15.12
C ASP A 337 16.38 -5.65 14.13
N ILE A 338 16.24 -4.88 13.04
CA ILE A 338 15.27 -5.19 11.96
C ILE A 338 15.90 -5.85 10.73
N GLU A 339 17.23 -5.87 10.62
CA GLU A 339 17.97 -6.45 9.48
C GLU A 339 17.48 -7.85 9.11
N LYS A 340 17.39 -8.76 10.08
CA LYS A 340 16.99 -10.14 9.82
C LYS A 340 15.56 -10.24 9.29
N LYS A 341 14.63 -9.46 9.86
CA LYS A 341 13.22 -9.44 9.46
C LYS A 341 13.09 -8.94 8.03
N VAL A 342 13.64 -7.75 7.76
CA VAL A 342 13.60 -7.12 6.43
C VAL A 342 14.27 -8.01 5.39
N SER A 343 15.47 -8.52 5.69
CA SER A 343 16.20 -9.40 4.77
C SER A 343 15.41 -10.67 4.46
N SER A 344 14.76 -11.28 5.47
CA SER A 344 13.93 -12.46 5.25
C SER A 344 12.69 -12.15 4.41
N MET A 345 12.03 -11.01 4.65
CA MET A 345 10.85 -10.62 3.87
C MET A 345 11.21 -10.42 2.39
N LEU A 346 12.26 -9.65 2.11
CA LEU A 346 12.72 -9.38 0.74
C LEU A 346 13.22 -10.64 0.04
N SER A 347 14.10 -11.42 0.66
CA SER A 347 14.66 -12.64 0.04
C SER A 347 13.62 -13.73 -0.22
N ASN A 348 12.54 -13.78 0.55
CA ASN A 348 11.46 -14.73 0.35
C ASN A 348 10.47 -14.30 -0.75
N ARG A 349 10.38 -12.99 -1.03
CA ARG A 349 9.32 -12.45 -1.89
C ARG A 349 9.80 -11.82 -3.19
N LEU A 350 11.05 -11.40 -3.29
CA LEU A 350 11.55 -10.66 -4.46
C LEU A 350 12.67 -11.44 -5.18
N GLU A 351 12.80 -11.18 -6.48
CA GLU A 351 13.91 -11.63 -7.34
C GLU A 351 14.15 -10.70 -8.54
N GLY A 352 15.32 -10.82 -9.17
CA GLY A 352 15.63 -10.17 -10.44
C GLY A 352 16.30 -8.79 -10.35
N LEU A 353 16.43 -8.23 -9.14
CA LEU A 353 17.22 -7.02 -8.88
C LEU A 353 18.15 -7.27 -7.68
N THR A 354 19.41 -6.89 -7.81
CA THR A 354 20.36 -7.08 -6.70
C THR A 354 20.07 -6.08 -5.58
N ILE A 355 19.73 -6.58 -4.39
CA ILE A 355 19.47 -5.76 -3.20
C ILE A 355 20.46 -6.13 -2.10
N TYR A 356 21.12 -5.12 -1.54
CA TYR A 356 22.01 -5.25 -0.40
C TYR A 356 21.36 -4.63 0.85
N ILE A 357 21.36 -5.36 1.96
CA ILE A 357 21.02 -4.84 3.29
C ILE A 357 22.26 -4.94 4.17
N ASN A 358 22.72 -3.81 4.73
CA ASN A 358 23.92 -3.74 5.57
C ASN A 358 25.17 -4.40 4.93
N GLY A 359 25.27 -4.32 3.59
CA GLY A 359 26.37 -4.91 2.80
C GLY A 359 26.16 -6.37 2.38
N ASN A 360 25.12 -7.05 2.88
CA ASN A 360 24.79 -8.43 2.54
C ASN A 360 23.84 -8.48 1.34
N VAL A 361 24.12 -9.34 0.35
CA VAL A 361 23.19 -9.57 -0.77
C VAL A 361 21.98 -10.35 -0.27
N VAL A 362 20.80 -9.75 -0.38
CA VAL A 362 19.52 -10.31 0.08
C VAL A 362 18.66 -10.80 -1.09
N VAL A 363 18.65 -10.05 -2.19
CA VAL A 363 17.94 -10.40 -3.42
C VAL A 363 18.94 -10.42 -4.57
N LYS A 364 18.77 -11.34 -5.51
CA LYS A 364 19.54 -11.43 -6.76
C LYS A 364 18.60 -11.47 -7.95
#